data_AF-A0A9W9AEF6-F1
#
_entry.id   AF-A0A9W9AEF6-F1
#
_cell.length_a   1.000
_cell.length_b   1.000
_cell.length_c   1.000
_cell.angle_alpha   90.00
_cell.angle_beta   90.00
_cell.angle_gamma   90.00
#
_symmetry.space_group_name_H-M   'P 1'
#
loop_
_entity.id
_entity.type
_entity.pdbx_description
1 polymer ?
#
loop_
_entity_poly.entity_id
_entity_poly.type
_entity_poly.pdbx_seq_one_letter_code
_entity_poly.pdbx_strand_id
1 'polypeptide(L)'
;WTYIADALIAKHISQAFENIDEMSKINVFLQSWTTSKKDLPKDLQNIIAIAQKHSLRLEGLAFSREIQHQMLIWLHSKMTGMSGKHNHKLAKCLQQNHNVRSIGDVEILSKMNRTNRHTNRQNCRCTACTDI
;
A
#
# COMPACT_ATOMS: atom_id res chain seq x y z
N TRP A 1 13.24 -9.10 11.59
CA TRP A 1 12.08 -9.51 12.40
C TRP A 1 10.81 -8.80 11.95
N THR A 2 10.76 -7.46 11.90
CA THR A 2 9.58 -6.66 11.47
C THR A 2 9.07 -7.04 10.07
N TYR A 3 9.95 -7.16 9.08
CA TYR A 3 9.55 -7.59 7.73
C TYR A 3 8.90 -8.98 7.68
N ILE A 4 9.33 -9.90 8.54
CA ILE A 4 8.75 -11.24 8.63
C ILE A 4 7.36 -11.16 9.29
N ALA A 5 7.22 -10.36 10.35
CA ALA A 5 5.94 -10.13 11.00
C ALA A 5 4.93 -9.51 10.01
N ASP A 6 5.32 -8.48 9.27
CA ASP A 6 4.47 -7.84 8.27
C ASP A 6 4.04 -8.82 7.17
N ALA A 7 4.96 -9.65 6.66
CA ALA A 7 4.63 -10.68 5.66
C ALA A 7 3.67 -11.75 6.21
N LEU A 8 3.85 -12.21 7.45
CA LEU A 8 2.94 -13.16 8.10
C LEU A 8 1.56 -12.55 8.31
N ILE A 9 1.47 -11.28 8.69
CA ILE A 9 0.21 -10.56 8.86
C ILE A 9 -0.47 -10.36 7.49
N ALA A 10 0.27 -9.99 6.45
CA ALA A 10 -0.25 -9.82 5.10
C ALA A 10 -0.83 -11.12 4.50
N LYS A 11 -0.25 -12.29 4.86
CA LYS A 11 -0.74 -13.60 4.43
C LYS A 11 -2.12 -13.95 5.02
N HIS A 12 -2.43 -13.45 6.21
CA HIS A 12 -3.69 -13.76 6.92
C HIS A 12 -4.71 -12.65 6.82
N ILE A 13 -4.72 -11.91 5.71
CA ILE A 13 -5.64 -10.80 5.48
C ILE A 13 -7.11 -11.24 5.57
N SER A 14 -8.00 -10.36 6.05
CA SER A 14 -9.44 -10.64 6.08
C SER A 14 -10.01 -10.75 4.67
N GLN A 15 -11.03 -11.58 4.49
CA GLN A 15 -11.67 -11.85 3.19
C GLN A 15 -12.12 -10.59 2.44
N ALA A 16 -12.55 -9.55 3.17
CA ALA A 16 -12.91 -8.24 2.59
C ALA A 16 -11.79 -7.57 1.76
N PHE A 17 -10.55 -8.00 1.98
CA PHE A 17 -9.33 -7.42 1.41
C PHE A 17 -8.52 -8.44 0.60
N GLU A 18 -9.05 -9.64 0.35
CA GLU A 18 -8.34 -10.73 -0.34
C GLU A 18 -7.88 -10.34 -1.75
N ASN A 19 -8.71 -9.59 -2.47
CA ASN A 19 -8.48 -9.15 -3.86
C ASN A 19 -7.41 -8.05 -4.01
N ILE A 20 -6.80 -7.59 -2.92
CA ILE A 20 -5.72 -6.59 -2.98
C ILE A 20 -4.44 -7.24 -3.50
N ASP A 21 -3.77 -6.51 -4.39
CA ASP A 21 -2.43 -6.85 -4.88
C ASP A 21 -1.46 -7.11 -3.72
N GLU A 22 -0.78 -8.27 -3.76
CA GLU A 22 0.06 -8.74 -2.67
C GLU A 22 1.18 -7.75 -2.32
N MET A 23 1.77 -7.14 -3.34
CA MET A 23 2.84 -6.16 -3.18
C MET A 23 2.36 -4.84 -2.55
N SER A 24 1.04 -4.64 -2.45
CA SER A 24 0.42 -3.48 -1.80
C SER A 24 0.13 -3.73 -0.32
N LYS A 25 0.33 -4.95 0.20
CA LYS A 25 0.11 -5.33 1.60
C LYS A 25 1.42 -5.20 2.37
N ILE A 26 1.74 -4.00 2.82
CA ILE A 26 3.07 -3.68 3.37
C ILE A 26 3.04 -3.62 4.89
N ASN A 27 2.13 -2.85 5.48
CA ASN A 27 2.13 -2.65 6.93
C ASN A 27 0.73 -2.38 7.49
N VAL A 28 0.33 -3.20 8.47
CA VAL A 28 -1.02 -3.19 9.06
C VAL A 28 -1.33 -1.94 9.91
N PHE A 29 -0.31 -1.22 10.39
CA PHE A 29 -0.50 -0.02 11.20
C PHE A 29 -0.59 1.26 10.36
N LEU A 30 -0.05 1.21 9.15
CA LEU A 30 -0.04 2.35 8.21
C LEU A 30 -1.23 2.29 7.23
N GLN A 31 -1.82 1.11 7.05
CA GLN A 31 -2.86 0.84 6.07
C GLN A 31 -4.19 0.46 6.73
N SER A 32 -5.28 0.53 5.96
CA SER A 32 -6.65 0.34 6.44
C SER A 32 -7.15 -1.11 6.36
N TRP A 33 -6.35 -2.05 5.86
CA TRP A 33 -6.76 -3.45 5.75
C TRP A 33 -6.62 -4.18 7.09
N THR A 34 -7.44 -5.21 7.29
CA THR A 34 -7.47 -6.00 8.52
C THR A 34 -6.95 -7.41 8.31
N THR A 35 -6.44 -8.03 9.38
CA THR A 35 -5.98 -9.42 9.39
C THR A 35 -6.91 -10.30 10.22
N SER A 36 -7.12 -11.54 9.80
CA SER A 36 -7.59 -12.61 10.67
C SER A 36 -6.51 -12.89 11.71
N LYS A 37 -6.90 -12.91 12.99
CA LYS A 37 -5.97 -13.18 14.10
C LYS A 37 -5.81 -14.66 14.41
N LYS A 38 -6.69 -15.52 13.91
CA LYS A 38 -6.80 -16.93 14.32
C LYS A 38 -5.52 -17.72 14.01
N ASP A 39 -4.92 -17.44 12.87
CA ASP A 39 -3.78 -18.19 12.33
C ASP A 39 -2.44 -17.49 12.54
N LEU A 40 -2.43 -16.34 13.23
CA LEU A 40 -1.20 -15.63 13.56
C LEU A 40 -0.54 -16.20 14.83
N PRO A 41 0.81 -16.20 14.92
CA PRO A 41 1.52 -16.46 16.17
C PRO A 41 1.01 -15.59 17.31
N LYS A 42 1.00 -16.15 18.54
CA LYS A 42 0.40 -15.50 19.71
C LYS A 42 0.96 -14.10 19.98
N ASP A 43 2.26 -13.92 19.75
CA ASP A 43 2.93 -12.62 19.93
C ASP A 43 2.37 -11.56 18.98
N LEU A 44 2.16 -11.90 17.70
CA LEU A 44 1.59 -10.97 16.72
C LEU A 44 0.12 -10.66 17.04
N GLN A 45 -0.64 -11.65 17.52
CA GLN A 45 -2.01 -11.41 18.00
C GLN A 45 -2.02 -10.38 19.14
N ASN A 46 -1.12 -10.52 20.10
CA ASN A 46 -1.01 -9.63 21.26
C ASN A 46 -0.58 -8.22 20.83
N ILE A 47 0.41 -8.10 19.95
CA ILE A 47 0.87 -6.80 19.41
C ILE A 47 -0.29 -6.06 18.73
N ILE A 48 -1.03 -6.74 17.86
CA ILE A 48 -2.18 -6.14 17.16
C ILE A 48 -3.29 -5.78 18.15
N ALA A 49 -3.57 -6.64 19.13
CA ALA A 49 -4.59 -6.37 20.14
C ALA A 49 -4.24 -5.16 21.01
N ILE A 50 -2.99 -5.01 21.44
CA ILE A 50 -2.52 -3.87 22.22
C ILE A 50 -2.59 -2.59 21.37
N ALA A 51 -2.10 -2.63 20.13
CA ALA A 51 -2.16 -1.49 19.23
C ALA A 51 -3.61 -1.01 19.02
N GLN A 52 -4.56 -1.94 18.82
CA GLN A 52 -5.98 -1.62 18.69
C GLN A 52 -6.58 -1.08 19.99
N LYS A 53 -6.29 -1.71 21.14
CA LYS A 53 -6.76 -1.28 22.46
C LYS A 53 -6.37 0.18 22.75
N HIS A 54 -5.17 0.56 22.34
CA HIS A 54 -4.65 1.91 22.54
C HIS A 54 -4.87 2.85 21.36
N SER A 55 -5.64 2.42 20.34
CA SER A 55 -5.89 3.22 19.12
C SER A 55 -4.60 3.78 18.50
N LEU A 56 -3.54 2.96 18.48
CA LEU A 56 -2.23 3.36 17.96
C LEU A 56 -2.40 3.79 16.51
N ARG A 57 -1.96 5.03 16.23
CA ARG A 57 -2.04 5.64 14.92
C ARG A 57 -0.87 6.61 14.75
N LEU A 58 -0.46 6.84 13.52
CA LEU A 58 0.48 7.91 13.23
C LEU A 58 -0.17 9.26 13.53
N GLU A 59 0.45 10.01 14.44
CA GLU A 59 0.12 11.38 14.78
C GLU A 59 1.40 12.22 14.71
N GLY A 60 1.27 13.42 14.15
CA GLY A 60 2.36 14.38 14.05
C GLY A 60 1.80 15.76 13.80
N LEU A 61 2.35 16.78 14.47
CA LEU A 61 1.88 18.17 14.32
C LEU A 61 2.15 18.72 12.91
N ALA A 62 3.31 18.41 12.36
CA ALA A 62 3.69 18.73 10.99
C ALA A 62 4.76 17.73 10.53
N PHE A 63 4.36 16.74 9.74
CA PHE A 63 5.32 15.82 9.13
C PHE A 63 6.14 16.56 8.07
N SER A 64 7.46 16.33 8.06
CA SER A 64 8.31 16.81 6.98
C SER A 64 7.86 16.23 5.65
N ARG A 65 8.20 16.90 4.55
CA ARG A 65 7.82 16.45 3.22
C ARG A 65 8.38 15.06 2.90
N GLU A 66 9.59 14.77 3.37
CA GLU A 66 10.26 13.49 3.21
C GLU A 66 9.45 12.36 3.87
N ILE A 67 8.93 12.59 5.07
CA ILE A 67 8.09 11.61 5.79
C ILE A 67 6.77 11.41 5.03
N GLN A 68 6.15 12.50 4.56
CA GLN A 68 4.92 12.42 3.78
C GLN A 68 5.12 11.62 2.49
N HIS A 69 6.26 11.79 1.81
CA HIS A 69 6.57 11.05 0.59
C HIS A 69 6.76 9.56 0.83
N GLN A 70 7.22 9.14 2.01
CA GLN A 70 7.36 7.74 2.39
C GLN A 70 6.03 7.05 2.73
N MET A 71 4.95 7.83 2.90
CA MET A 71 3.65 7.24 3.20
C MET A 71 3.13 6.40 2.03
N LEU A 72 2.56 5.25 2.38
CA LEU A 72 2.00 4.33 1.40
C LEU A 72 0.76 4.95 0.74
N ILE A 73 0.71 4.94 -0.58
CA ILE A 73 -0.46 5.44 -1.31
C ILE A 73 -1.63 4.45 -1.29
N TRP A 74 -1.31 3.16 -1.35
CA TRP A 74 -2.33 2.11 -1.41
C TRP A 74 -2.88 1.83 -0.02
N LEU A 75 -4.21 1.84 0.09
CA LEU A 75 -4.94 1.52 1.32
C LEU A 75 -4.48 2.38 2.50
N HIS A 76 -4.04 3.60 2.23
CA HIS A 76 -3.62 4.55 3.25
C HIS A 76 -4.71 4.72 4.33
N SER A 77 -4.32 4.64 5.60
CA SER A 77 -5.24 4.63 6.76
C SER A 77 -6.20 5.83 6.83
N LYS A 78 -5.83 7.00 6.28
CA LYS A 78 -6.69 8.20 6.24
C LYS A 78 -7.48 8.37 4.94
N MET A 79 -7.37 7.42 4.00
CA MET A 79 -8.00 7.53 2.70
C MET A 79 -9.46 7.05 2.75
N THR A 80 -10.40 7.98 2.61
CA THR A 80 -11.84 7.68 2.54
C THR A 80 -12.28 7.43 1.09
N GLY A 81 -13.06 6.36 0.83
CA GLY A 81 -13.72 6.15 -0.47
C GLY A 81 -12.87 5.47 -1.56
N MET A 82 -11.91 4.62 -1.17
CA MET A 82 -11.07 3.84 -2.09
C MET A 82 -11.44 2.36 -2.22
N SER A 83 -12.56 1.94 -1.60
CA SER A 83 -13.13 0.60 -1.80
C SER A 83 -13.31 0.34 -3.31
N GLY A 84 -12.54 -0.61 -3.85
CA GLY A 84 -12.54 -0.98 -5.26
C GLY A 84 -11.63 -0.18 -6.20
N LYS A 85 -11.18 1.04 -5.84
CA LYS A 85 -10.31 1.85 -6.73
C LYS A 85 -8.91 1.27 -6.91
N HIS A 86 -8.40 0.59 -5.89
CA HIS A 86 -7.12 -0.14 -5.94
C HIS A 86 -7.13 -1.33 -6.90
N ASN A 87 -8.31 -1.85 -7.26
CA ASN A 87 -8.46 -2.97 -8.20
C ASN A 87 -8.67 -2.51 -9.65
N HIS A 88 -8.78 -1.20 -9.88
CA HIS A 88 -8.93 -0.67 -11.23
C HIS A 88 -7.71 -1.01 -12.09
N LYS A 89 -7.92 -1.22 -13.39
CA LYS A 89 -6.86 -1.56 -14.35
C LYS A 89 -5.66 -0.61 -14.24
N LEU A 90 -5.91 0.69 -14.15
CA LEU A 90 -4.86 1.70 -13.98
C LEU A 90 -4.11 1.55 -12.65
N ALA A 91 -4.81 1.25 -11.55
CA ALA A 91 -4.16 1.03 -10.26
C ALA A 91 -3.25 -0.20 -10.29
N LYS A 92 -3.70 -1.31 -10.93
CA LYS A 92 -2.86 -2.49 -11.13
C LYS A 92 -1.61 -2.19 -11.98
N CYS A 93 -1.74 -1.36 -13.03
CA CYS A 93 -0.59 -0.93 -13.82
C CYS A 93 0.43 -0.18 -12.95
N LEU A 94 -0.05 0.77 -12.13
CA LEU A 94 0.80 1.53 -11.22
C LEU A 94 1.50 0.62 -10.19
N GLN A 95 0.78 -0.35 -9.64
CA GLN A 95 1.31 -1.30 -8.65
C GLN A 95 2.32 -2.29 -9.25
N GLN A 96 2.05 -2.83 -10.44
CA GLN A 96 2.78 -3.98 -10.99
C GLN A 96 3.84 -3.59 -12.00
N ASN A 97 3.58 -2.57 -12.83
CA ASN A 97 4.49 -2.16 -13.90
C ASN A 97 5.33 -0.94 -13.53
N HIS A 98 4.79 -0.04 -12.69
CA HIS A 98 5.52 1.16 -12.25
C HIS A 98 5.98 1.08 -10.79
N ASN A 99 5.75 -0.07 -10.13
CA ASN A 99 6.10 -0.33 -8.73
C ASN A 99 5.77 0.82 -7.76
N VAL A 100 4.67 1.53 -7.99
CA VAL A 100 4.24 2.64 -7.15
C VAL A 100 3.86 2.09 -5.80
N ARG A 101 4.46 2.60 -4.71
CA ARG A 101 4.13 2.22 -3.32
C ARG A 101 3.83 3.44 -2.46
N SER A 102 4.51 4.54 -2.73
CA SER A 102 4.54 5.73 -1.87
C SER A 102 3.90 6.96 -2.54
N ILE A 103 3.60 7.98 -1.74
CA ILE A 103 3.17 9.30 -2.25
C ILE A 103 4.27 9.92 -3.11
N GLY A 104 5.53 9.75 -2.72
CA GLY A 104 6.68 10.24 -3.50
C GLY A 104 6.73 9.64 -4.90
N ASP A 105 6.46 8.33 -5.04
CA ASP A 105 6.44 7.65 -6.34
C ASP A 105 5.36 8.24 -7.26
N VAL A 106 4.19 8.55 -6.69
CA VAL A 106 3.10 9.21 -7.43
C VAL A 106 3.51 10.61 -7.85
N GLU A 107 4.20 11.36 -6.99
CA GLU A 107 4.67 12.70 -7.35
C GLU A 107 5.69 12.65 -8.49
N ILE A 108 6.66 11.73 -8.46
CA ILE A 108 7.63 11.52 -9.54
C ILE A 108 6.89 11.20 -10.84
N LEU A 109 5.98 10.24 -10.80
CA LEU A 109 5.15 9.86 -11.94
C LEU A 109 4.30 11.01 -12.50
N SER A 110 3.78 11.87 -11.61
CA SER A 110 2.96 13.02 -12.02
C SER A 110 3.74 14.03 -12.85
N LYS A 111 5.06 14.10 -12.64
CA LYS A 111 5.99 14.99 -13.35
C LYS A 111 6.52 14.39 -14.66
N MET A 112 6.34 13.08 -14.87
CA MET A 112 6.76 12.43 -16.11
C MET A 112 5.84 12.78 -17.27
N ASN A 113 6.43 13.01 -18.44
CA ASN A 113 5.67 13.35 -19.65
C ASN A 113 4.75 12.19 -20.05
N ARG A 114 3.44 12.43 -19.95
CA ARG A 114 2.41 11.47 -20.34
C ARG A 114 2.42 11.33 -21.85
N THR A 115 2.76 10.15 -22.34
CA THR A 115 2.59 9.84 -23.76
C THR A 115 1.18 9.28 -23.99
N ASN A 116 0.52 9.69 -25.07
CA ASN A 116 -0.80 9.16 -25.46
C ASN A 116 -0.76 7.69 -25.94
N ARG A 117 0.41 7.04 -25.87
CA ARG A 117 0.62 5.64 -26.31
C ARG A 117 0.65 4.65 -25.16
N HIS A 118 0.43 5.09 -23.92
CA HIS A 118 0.42 4.18 -22.77
C HIS A 118 -0.74 3.18 -22.89
N THR A 119 -0.40 1.91 -22.66
CA THR A 119 -1.37 0.82 -22.56
C THR A 119 -1.06 0.00 -21.33
N ASN A 120 -2.10 -0.51 -20.67
CA ASN A 120 -1.95 -1.38 -19.50
C ASN A 120 -1.52 -2.79 -19.91
N ARG A 121 -0.27 -2.92 -20.34
CA ARG A 121 0.41 -4.18 -20.62
C ARG A 121 1.69 -4.23 -19.80
N GLN A 122 2.07 -5.42 -19.35
CA GLN A 122 3.30 -5.60 -18.57
C GLN A 122 4.56 -5.19 -19.33
N ASN A 123 4.53 -5.23 -20.67
CA ASN A 123 5.63 -4.85 -21.54
C ASN A 123 5.42 -3.48 -22.22
N CYS A 124 4.75 -2.55 -21.55
CA CYS A 124 4.53 -1.21 -22.09
C CYS A 124 5.88 -0.51 -22.34
N ARG A 125 6.08 -0.01 -23.56
CA ARG A 125 7.32 0.66 -23.99
C ARG A 125 7.19 2.19 -24.01
N CYS A 126 6.26 2.75 -23.25
CA CYS A 126 6.20 4.21 -23.14
C CYS A 126 7.30 4.73 -22.22
N THR A 127 7.74 5.96 -22.44
CA THR A 127 8.79 6.62 -21.64
C THR A 127 8.49 6.56 -20.15
N ALA A 128 7.24 6.83 -19.76
CA ALA A 128 6.80 6.73 -18.38
C ALA A 128 6.84 5.30 -17.78
N CYS A 129 6.88 4.24 -18.59
CA CYS A 129 7.07 2.87 -18.10
C CYS A 129 8.54 2.41 -18.15
N THR A 130 9.35 2.97 -19.04
CA THR A 130 10.77 2.58 -19.21
C THR A 130 11.73 3.37 -18.35
N ASP A 131 11.35 4.59 -17.97
CA ASP A 131 12.24 5.55 -17.31
C ASP A 131 12.01 5.60 -15.78
N ILE A 132 11.32 4.59 -15.22
CA ILE A 132 11.04 4.43 -13.78
C ILE A 132 11.93 3.36 -13.17
#